data_AF-A0A7S4LDR6-F1
#
_entry.id   AF-A0A7S4LDR6-F1
#
_cell.length_a   1.000
_cell.length_b   1.000
_cell.length_c   1.000
_cell.angle_alpha   90.00
_cell.angle_beta   90.00
_cell.angle_gamma   90.00
#
_symmetry.space_group_name_H-M   'P 1'
#
loop_
_entity.id
_entity.type
_entity.pdbx_description
1 polymer ?
#
loop_
_entity_poly.entity_id
_entity_poly.type
_entity_poly.pdbx_seq_one_letter_code
_entity_poly.pdbx_strand_id
1 'polypeptide(L)'
;GKPSSGKGTIAPLISQRHRAVHISVGDLLRAEIRSGTELGAVAKSYMQKGALLPSDLILRLIKRRTEQPDCQTNGWILDGFPRNKEQAGLMAEAGLAPDAIIVLDRPDDL
;
A
#
# COMPACT_ATOMS: atom_id res chain seq x y z
N GLY A 1 -8.05 -6.38 6.04
CA GLY A 1 -8.03 -7.18 7.28
C GLY A 1 -7.38 -6.42 8.42
N LYS A 2 -7.84 -6.64 9.66
CA LYS A 2 -7.29 -6.01 10.89
C LYS A 2 -5.80 -6.31 11.08
N PRO A 3 -4.99 -5.50 11.80
CA PRO A 3 -3.62 -5.86 12.21
C PRO A 3 -3.54 -7.32 12.68
N SER A 4 -2.45 -8.02 12.34
CA SER A 4 -2.28 -9.46 12.65
C SER A 4 -3.21 -10.48 11.94
N SER A 5 -4.06 -10.04 11.00
CA SER A 5 -4.85 -10.95 10.14
C SER A 5 -4.05 -11.79 9.13
N GLY A 6 -2.72 -11.87 9.22
CA GLY A 6 -1.87 -12.64 8.29
C GLY A 6 -1.67 -12.04 6.89
N LYS A 7 -2.22 -10.85 6.59
CA LYS A 7 -2.08 -10.17 5.28
C LYS A 7 -0.63 -9.97 4.81
N GLY A 8 0.30 -9.65 5.73
CA GLY A 8 1.73 -9.55 5.38
C GLY A 8 2.36 -10.88 4.92
N THR A 9 1.73 -12.01 5.25
CA THR A 9 2.14 -13.35 4.79
C THR A 9 1.41 -13.74 3.51
N ILE A 10 0.10 -13.47 3.44
CA ILE A 10 -0.75 -13.89 2.32
C ILE A 10 -0.56 -13.02 1.07
N ALA A 11 -0.39 -11.70 1.21
CA ALA A 11 -0.25 -10.81 0.05
C ALA A 11 0.98 -11.14 -0.81
N PRO A 12 2.18 -11.42 -0.24
CA PRO A 12 3.32 -11.91 -1.02
C PRO A 12 3.05 -13.26 -1.73
N LEU A 13 2.33 -14.19 -1.10
CA LEU A 13 2.01 -15.48 -1.71
C LEU A 13 1.08 -15.33 -2.91
N ILE A 14 0.06 -14.47 -2.81
CA ILE A 14 -0.84 -14.17 -3.93
C ILE A 14 -0.06 -13.47 -5.05
N SER A 15 0.79 -12.50 -4.70
CA SER A 15 1.68 -11.81 -5.66
C SER A 15 2.54 -12.80 -6.44
N GLN A 16 3.18 -13.75 -5.75
CA GLN A 16 3.99 -14.78 -6.39
C GLN A 16 3.16 -15.69 -7.31
N ARG A 17 1.98 -16.13 -6.85
CA ARG A 17 1.10 -17.01 -7.63
C ARG A 17 0.58 -16.35 -8.91
N HIS A 18 0.23 -15.07 -8.83
CA HIS A 18 -0.31 -14.31 -9.97
C HIS A 18 0.77 -13.55 -10.75
N ARG A 19 2.04 -13.64 -10.33
CA ARG A 19 3.17 -12.84 -10.84
C ARG A 19 2.94 -11.32 -10.77
N ALA A 20 1.97 -10.88 -9.97
CA ALA A 20 1.64 -9.48 -9.78
C ALA A 20 2.64 -8.82 -8.85
N VAL A 21 2.85 -7.51 -9.01
CA VAL A 21 3.75 -6.75 -8.14
C VAL A 21 3.11 -6.52 -6.78
N HIS A 22 3.76 -6.94 -5.70
CA HIS A 22 3.33 -6.57 -4.35
C HIS A 22 3.76 -5.13 -4.02
N ILE A 23 2.78 -4.28 -3.69
CA ILE A 23 2.99 -2.88 -3.29
C ILE A 23 2.53 -2.74 -1.85
N SER A 24 3.48 -2.62 -0.92
CA SER A 24 3.21 -2.23 0.47
C SER A 24 3.50 -0.76 0.67
N VAL A 25 2.55 0.00 1.25
CA VAL A 25 2.80 1.40 1.62
C VAL A 25 4.00 1.55 2.55
N GLY A 26 4.17 0.61 3.49
CA GLY A 26 5.31 0.61 4.39
C GLY A 26 6.64 0.47 3.67
N ASP A 27 6.70 -0.37 2.63
CA ASP A 27 7.91 -0.56 1.84
C ASP A 27 8.22 0.63 0.93
N LEU A 28 7.20 1.24 0.34
CA LEU A 28 7.36 2.49 -0.43
C LEU A 28 7.96 3.59 0.43
N LEU A 29 7.42 3.82 1.64
CA LEU A 29 7.93 4.83 2.56
C LEU A 29 9.36 4.51 3.02
N ARG A 30 9.64 3.25 3.36
CA ARG A 30 11.01 2.83 3.73
C ARG A 30 12.00 3.01 2.58
N ALA A 31 11.58 2.81 1.33
CA ALA A 31 12.43 3.05 0.16
C ALA A 31 12.77 4.55 0.02
N GLU A 32 11.78 5.43 0.14
CA GLU A 32 11.98 6.89 0.11
C GLU A 32 12.94 7.37 1.22
N ILE A 33 12.79 6.83 2.44
CA ILE A 33 13.70 7.10 3.56
C ILE A 33 15.13 6.67 3.24
N ARG A 34 15.32 5.48 2.67
CA ARG A 34 16.66 4.97 2.30
C ARG A 34 17.28 5.78 1.17
N SER A 35 16.48 6.23 0.22
CA SER A 35 16.92 7.05 -0.91
C SER A 35 17.23 8.51 -0.52
N GLY A 36 16.93 8.92 0.72
CA GLY A 36 17.23 10.27 1.22
C GLY A 36 16.43 11.36 0.54
N THR A 37 15.24 11.05 0.00
CA THR A 37 14.38 12.03 -0.65
C THR A 37 13.77 12.99 0.38
N GLU A 38 13.32 14.16 -0.06
CA GLU A 38 12.59 15.11 0.79
C GLU A 38 11.35 14.46 1.43
N LEU A 39 10.60 13.70 0.63
CA LEU A 39 9.47 12.92 1.11
C LEU A 39 9.91 11.85 2.11
N GLY A 40 11.06 11.20 1.91
CA GLY A 40 11.67 10.28 2.85
C GLY A 40 11.96 10.93 4.20
N ALA A 41 12.48 12.17 4.22
CA ALA A 41 12.72 12.91 5.45
C ALA A 41 11.41 13.22 6.21
N VAL A 42 10.37 13.65 5.49
CA VAL A 42 9.03 13.85 6.05
C VAL A 42 8.46 12.54 6.59
N ALA A 43 8.49 11.48 5.79
CA ALA A 43 8.00 10.16 6.19
C ALA A 43 8.68 9.62 7.44
N LYS A 44 10.01 9.77 7.53
CA LYS A 44 10.79 9.38 8.72
C LYS A 44 10.27 10.06 9.98
N SER A 45 10.01 11.38 9.93
CA SER A 45 9.49 12.16 11.06
C SER A 45 8.12 11.66 11.54
N TYR A 46 7.19 11.40 10.61
CA TYR A 46 5.86 10.87 10.95
C TYR A 46 5.94 9.45 11.54
N MET A 47 6.72 8.58 10.90
CA MET A 47 6.89 7.19 11.36
C MET A 47 7.52 7.11 12.75
N GLN A 48 8.52 7.95 13.05
CA GLN A 48 9.14 8.01 14.38
C GLN A 48 8.17 8.49 15.47
N LYS A 49 7.21 9.34 15.12
CA LYS A 49 6.17 9.83 16.04
C LYS A 49 4.96 8.91 16.15
N GLY A 50 4.93 7.79 15.42
CA GLY A 50 3.74 6.93 15.30
C GLY A 50 2.56 7.62 14.63
N ALA A 51 2.79 8.74 13.93
CA ALA A 51 1.76 9.49 13.23
C ALA A 51 1.50 8.91 11.84
N LEU A 52 0.25 9.04 11.37
CA LEU A 52 -0.12 8.67 10.01
C LEU A 52 0.28 9.79 9.05
N LEU A 53 0.90 9.42 7.92
CA LEU A 53 1.15 10.37 6.83
C LEU A 53 -0.17 10.79 6.16
N PRO A 54 -0.20 12.00 5.56
CA PRO A 54 -1.34 12.44 4.75
C PRO A 54 -1.70 11.47 3.63
N SER A 55 -3.00 11.21 3.45
CA SER A 55 -3.52 10.24 2.48
C SER A 55 -3.16 10.58 1.03
N ASP A 56 -3.15 11.87 0.68
CA ASP A 56 -2.79 12.37 -0.65
C ASP A 56 -1.32 12.10 -1.01
N LEU A 57 -0.43 12.16 -0.01
CA LEU A 57 0.99 11.88 -0.20
C LEU A 57 1.21 10.38 -0.44
N ILE A 58 0.54 9.53 0.35
CA ILE A 58 0.58 8.07 0.16
C ILE A 58 0.04 7.70 -1.23
N LEU A 59 -1.09 8.29 -1.64
CA LEU A 59 -1.69 8.04 -2.94
C LEU A 59 -0.74 8.39 -4.10
N ARG A 60 -0.03 9.52 -4.00
CA ARG A 60 0.98 9.90 -5.01
C ARG A 60 2.09 8.87 -5.16
N LEU A 61 2.57 8.29 -4.06
CA LEU A 61 3.57 7.22 -4.10
C LEU A 61 3.03 5.95 -4.74
N ILE A 62 1.81 5.56 -4.39
CA ILE A 62 1.17 4.37 -4.94
C ILE A 62 0.98 4.56 -6.45
N LYS A 63 0.44 5.69 -6.89
CA LYS A 63 0.21 5.99 -8.31
C LYS A 63 1.51 5.93 -9.12
N ARG A 64 2.57 6.58 -8.64
CA ARG A 64 3.89 6.52 -9.29
C ARG A 64 4.42 5.08 -9.38
N ARG A 65 4.12 4.23 -8.40
CA ARG A 65 4.54 2.82 -8.41
C ARG A 65 3.72 1.98 -9.39
N THR A 66 2.40 2.19 -9.44
CA THR A 66 1.50 1.42 -10.31
C THR A 66 1.63 1.80 -11.78
N GLU A 67 2.14 2.99 -12.09
CA GLU A 67 2.48 3.43 -13.45
C GLU A 67 3.77 2.81 -14.00
N GLN A 68 4.56 2.10 -13.20
CA GLN A 68 5.77 1.44 -13.69
C GLN A 68 5.43 0.25 -14.63
N PRO A 69 6.28 -0.04 -15.63
CA PRO A 69 5.99 -1.05 -16.65
C PRO A 69 5.68 -2.45 -16.11
N ASP A 70 6.30 -2.85 -15.00
CA ASP A 70 6.07 -4.14 -14.35
C ASP A 70 4.67 -4.25 -13.74
N CYS A 71 4.18 -3.18 -13.12
CA CYS A 71 2.81 -3.09 -12.60
C CYS A 71 1.78 -3.03 -13.73
N GLN A 72 2.06 -2.33 -14.82
CA GLN A 72 1.17 -2.26 -15.98
C GLN A 72 1.06 -3.62 -16.69
N THR A 73 2.17 -4.35 -16.78
CA THR A 73 2.22 -5.63 -17.50
C THR A 73 1.72 -6.81 -16.66
N ASN A 74 2.12 -6.86 -15.39
CA ASN A 74 1.86 -8.01 -14.52
C ASN A 74 0.73 -7.76 -13.50
N GLY A 75 0.20 -6.55 -13.43
CA GLY A 75 -0.72 -6.12 -12.38
C GLY A 75 -0.02 -5.86 -11.04
N TRP A 76 -0.83 -5.55 -10.03
CA TRP A 76 -0.35 -5.18 -8.71
C TRP A 76 -1.29 -5.67 -7.60
N ILE A 77 -0.73 -5.87 -6.41
CA ILE A 77 -1.46 -6.14 -5.18
C ILE A 77 -1.08 -5.03 -4.19
N LEU A 78 -2.06 -4.24 -3.79
CA LEU A 78 -1.86 -3.16 -2.84
C LEU A 78 -2.16 -3.64 -1.42
N ASP A 79 -1.16 -3.61 -0.55
CA ASP A 79 -1.28 -3.93 0.88
C ASP A 79 -1.14 -2.66 1.75
N GLY A 80 -2.06 -2.51 2.68
CA GLY A 80 -2.06 -1.45 3.67
C GLY A 80 -2.72 -0.14 3.25
N PHE A 81 -3.37 -0.09 2.07
CA PHE A 81 -4.16 1.04 1.58
C PHE A 81 -5.27 0.54 0.61
N PRO A 82 -6.49 1.10 0.63
CA PRO A 82 -7.00 2.12 1.55
C PRO A 82 -7.35 1.50 2.92
N ARG A 83 -7.27 2.30 4.00
CA ARG A 83 -7.62 1.90 5.38
C ARG A 83 -8.95 2.46 5.88
N ASN A 84 -9.47 3.47 5.21
CA ASN A 84 -10.74 4.11 5.54
C ASN A 84 -11.47 4.55 4.27
N LYS A 85 -12.71 5.01 4.42
CA LYS A 85 -13.57 5.42 3.30
C LYS A 85 -13.01 6.63 2.53
N GLU A 86 -12.38 7.56 3.24
CA GLU A 86 -11.75 8.75 2.65
C GLU A 86 -10.64 8.35 1.66
N GLN A 87 -9.74 7.45 2.08
CA GLN A 87 -8.67 6.93 1.23
C GLN A 87 -9.21 6.17 0.02
N ALA A 88 -10.29 5.40 0.18
CA ALA A 88 -10.93 4.72 -0.93
C ALA A 88 -11.54 5.71 -1.94
N GLY A 89 -12.15 6.80 -1.47
CA GLY A 89 -12.64 7.89 -2.31
C GLY A 89 -11.52 8.53 -3.13
N LEU A 90 -10.41 8.86 -2.47
CA LEU A 90 -9.23 9.43 -3.14
C LEU A 90 -8.65 8.50 -4.22
N MET A 91 -8.64 7.18 -3.99
CA MET A 91 -8.23 6.22 -5.03
C MET A 91 -9.15 6.24 -6.23
N ALA A 92 -10.46 6.26 -6.01
CA ALA A 92 -11.45 6.30 -7.07
C ALA A 92 -11.32 7.59 -7.90
N GLU A 93 -11.19 8.74 -7.25
CA GLU A 93 -10.98 10.04 -7.91
C GLU A 93 -9.67 10.08 -8.72
N ALA A 94 -8.63 9.40 -8.24
CA ALA A 94 -7.35 9.31 -8.95
C ALA A 94 -7.35 8.28 -10.11
N GLY A 95 -8.46 7.59 -10.35
CA GLY A 95 -8.57 6.54 -11.37
C GLY A 95 -7.84 5.25 -10.99
N LEU A 96 -7.51 5.06 -9.72
CA LEU A 96 -6.81 3.89 -9.20
C LEU A 96 -7.82 2.89 -8.62
N ALA A 97 -8.60 2.25 -9.49
CA ALA A 97 -9.58 1.24 -9.10
C ALA A 97 -8.95 -0.17 -9.17
N PRO A 98 -8.97 -0.96 -8.08
CA PRO A 98 -8.58 -2.37 -8.14
C PRO A 98 -9.69 -3.22 -8.78
N ASP A 99 -9.31 -4.29 -9.50
CA ASP A 99 -10.27 -5.25 -10.07
C ASP A 99 -10.95 -6.12 -9.01
N ALA A 100 -10.27 -6.35 -7.88
CA ALA A 100 -10.76 -7.16 -6.78
C ALA A 100 -10.27 -6.63 -5.43
N ILE A 101 -11.08 -6.85 -4.40
CA ILE A 101 -10.74 -6.52 -3.02
C ILE A 101 -10.77 -7.82 -2.20
N ILE A 102 -9.62 -8.16 -1.59
CA ILE A 102 -9.49 -9.35 -0.75
C ILE A 102 -9.50 -8.91 0.71
N VAL A 103 -10.55 -9.29 1.43
CA VAL A 103 -10.66 -9.06 2.87
C VAL A 103 -10.28 -10.35 3.60
N LEU A 104 -9.10 -10.34 4.23
CA LEU A 104 -8.77 -11.38 5.20
C LEU A 104 -9.50 -11.08 6.49
N ASP A 105 -10.50 -11.92 6.77
CA ASP A 105 -11.23 -11.93 8.02
C ASP A 105 -10.59 -12.93 8.98
N ARG A 106 -10.27 -12.47 10.18
CA ARG A 106 -9.82 -13.32 11.29
C ARG A 106 -10.85 -13.10 12.40
N PRO A 107 -11.52 -14.17 12.87
CA PRO A 107 -12.44 -14.08 14.00
C PRO A 107 -11.78 -13.39 15.20
N ASP A 108 -12.52 -12.52 15.88
CA ASP A 108 -12.00 -11.69 16.99
C ASP A 108 -11.67 -12.49 18.24
N ASP A 109 -12.14 -13.74 18.32
CA ASP A 109 -11.93 -14.71 19.40
C ASP A 109 -10.64 -15.54 19.27
N LEU A 110 -9.83 -15.31 18.23
CA LEU A 110 -8.57 -16.01 17.94
C LEU A 110 -7.33 -15.13 18.01
#